data_AF-R6HFL2-F1
#
_entry.id   AF-R6HFL2-F1
#
_cell.length_a   1.000
_cell.length_b   1.000
_cell.length_c   1.000
_cell.angle_alpha   90.00
_cell.angle_beta   90.00
_cell.angle_gamma   90.00
#
_symmetry.space_group_name_H-M   'P 1'
#
loop_
_entity.id
_entity.type
_entity.pdbx_description
1 polymer ?
#
loop_
_entity_poly.entity_id
_entity_poly.type
_entity_poly.pdbx_seq_one_letter_code
_entity_poly.pdbx_strand_id
1 'polypeptide(L)'
;MKLLLHACCGPCSLEPVRILAEAGHEITIAYLNSNIAPASEYEHRLKTLLEWAKSQNIPVIEGPYEPATWQNAIKQNWDGTQENRADRCRACYRIRLEELARYAYEHGFEGIGTTLTVSPYQYTDIINEELERAAAPYEGLSAVFQDFREFYPQATIRSRKLGMYRQNYCGCAYSDAEAAAERAERKAARKAAKAKEKREKLMNMRTDDFDYDLPEELIAQEPAAERDGCRMLVMKRQNGALHDEIFRDIINHLKPGDLIVANETRVMPARLLGTKRNTGGQAEVFLLRERFDVEPKHDSSAIWEVLVRPGKRLKPGTGAMVDFSDKEGTVVLSAEIIDWVENAEKGERLARLTTTLPSLDEALHRAGHTPLPPYIKNYAGDEELYQTVFSREERSAAAPTAGLHFTPELIERIKAKGIDWETVHLEVGLDTFRIVDEEFPKDHQIHTERYTVPEKTVEAIKRTKANGGRVIAIGTTSVRSLESAWDAEAGEVLPRDREATSLFILPGYEFHVVDAMVTNFHVPRSTLMMLVSAFSNRDNIMKAYRHAIKHKYRMLSFGDAMFIE
;
A
#
# COMPACT_ATOMS: atom_id res chain seq x y z
N MET A 1 -52.61 -24.81 -29.94
CA MET A 1 -51.89 -25.65 -30.92
C MET A 1 -50.74 -26.38 -30.22
N LYS A 2 -50.34 -27.54 -30.72
CA LYS A 2 -49.14 -28.28 -30.30
C LYS A 2 -47.90 -27.56 -30.82
N LEU A 3 -47.16 -26.92 -29.91
CA LEU A 3 -46.03 -26.06 -30.24
C LEU A 3 -44.72 -26.70 -29.75
N LEU A 4 -43.81 -26.94 -30.68
CA LEU A 4 -42.46 -27.41 -30.36
C LEU A 4 -41.52 -26.21 -30.19
N LEU A 5 -41.00 -26.02 -28.98
CA LEU A 5 -40.23 -24.85 -28.58
C LEU A 5 -38.75 -25.18 -28.41
N HIS A 6 -37.89 -24.67 -29.30
CA HIS A 6 -36.45 -24.82 -29.13
C HIS A 6 -35.95 -24.04 -27.91
N ALA A 7 -35.20 -24.70 -27.03
CA ALA A 7 -34.59 -24.08 -25.85
C ALA A 7 -33.11 -24.42 -25.71
N CYS A 8 -32.28 -23.44 -25.34
CA CYS A 8 -30.84 -23.64 -25.09
C CYS A 8 -30.45 -23.74 -23.61
N CYS A 9 -31.32 -23.31 -22.70
CA CYS A 9 -31.13 -23.44 -21.25
C CYS A 9 -32.44 -23.21 -20.47
N GLY A 10 -32.47 -23.68 -19.22
CA GLY A 10 -33.57 -23.46 -18.29
C GLY A 10 -33.90 -21.97 -18.05
N PRO A 11 -32.92 -21.11 -17.70
CA PRO A 11 -33.19 -19.69 -17.44
C PRO A 11 -33.88 -18.95 -18.59
N CYS A 12 -33.49 -19.22 -19.84
CA CYS A 12 -34.13 -18.61 -21.01
C CYS A 12 -35.52 -19.17 -21.29
N SER A 13 -35.87 -20.32 -20.73
CA SER A 13 -37.18 -20.95 -20.96
C SER A 13 -38.28 -20.42 -20.03
N LEU A 14 -37.90 -19.85 -18.88
CA LEU A 14 -38.83 -19.46 -17.80
C LEU A 14 -40.00 -18.59 -18.26
N GLU A 15 -39.71 -17.45 -18.89
CA GLU A 15 -40.76 -16.50 -19.30
C GLU A 15 -41.42 -16.88 -20.64
N PRO A 16 -40.68 -17.26 -21.69
CA PRO A 16 -41.29 -17.65 -22.96
C PRO A 16 -42.31 -18.78 -22.83
N VAL A 17 -41.95 -19.85 -22.09
CA VAL A 17 -42.85 -20.99 -21.88
C VAL A 17 -44.09 -20.58 -21.11
N ARG A 18 -43.94 -19.78 -20.04
CA ARG A 18 -45.08 -19.31 -19.24
C ARG A 18 -46.05 -18.50 -20.10
N ILE A 19 -45.55 -17.55 -20.87
CA ILE A 19 -46.36 -16.65 -21.69
C ILE A 19 -47.08 -17.43 -22.81
N LEU A 20 -46.38 -18.34 -23.48
CA LEU A 20 -46.98 -19.15 -24.54
C LEU A 20 -48.00 -20.15 -23.99
N ALA A 21 -47.76 -20.74 -22.82
CA ALA A 21 -48.74 -21.60 -22.16
C ALA A 21 -49.99 -20.80 -21.73
N GLU A 22 -49.82 -19.59 -21.21
CA GLU A 22 -50.93 -18.67 -20.88
C GLU A 22 -51.74 -18.26 -22.12
N ALA A 23 -51.11 -18.21 -23.31
CA ALA A 23 -51.78 -17.99 -24.59
C ALA A 23 -52.49 -19.25 -25.15
N GLY A 24 -52.47 -20.37 -24.43
CA GLY A 24 -53.21 -21.60 -24.78
C GLY A 24 -52.44 -22.58 -25.69
N HIS A 25 -51.11 -22.45 -25.79
CA HIS A 25 -50.28 -23.42 -26.50
C HIS A 25 -49.99 -24.66 -25.65
N GLU A 26 -50.04 -25.85 -26.26
CA GLU A 26 -49.54 -27.09 -25.67
C GLU A 26 -48.05 -27.19 -25.99
N ILE A 27 -47.20 -26.93 -24.98
CA ILE A 27 -45.76 -26.76 -25.17
C ILE A 27 -45.01 -28.07 -24.95
N THR A 28 -44.18 -28.43 -25.92
CA THR A 28 -43.08 -29.39 -25.76
C THR A 28 -41.76 -28.67 -26.02
N ILE A 29 -40.76 -28.87 -25.17
CA ILE A 29 -39.44 -28.26 -25.35
C ILE A 29 -38.55 -29.19 -26.18
N ALA A 30 -37.85 -28.64 -27.17
CA ALA A 30 -36.80 -29.33 -27.91
C ALA A 30 -35.42 -28.78 -27.52
N TYR A 31 -34.55 -29.65 -27.02
CA TYR A 31 -33.16 -29.35 -26.71
C TYR A 31 -32.25 -29.81 -27.84
N LEU A 32 -32.11 -28.96 -28.87
CA LEU A 32 -31.34 -29.23 -30.09
C LEU A 32 -30.10 -28.32 -30.14
N ASN A 33 -29.07 -28.63 -29.33
CA ASN A 33 -27.98 -27.69 -29.05
C ASN A 33 -26.57 -28.22 -29.31
N SER A 34 -26.34 -28.81 -30.50
CA SER A 34 -24.99 -29.19 -30.98
C SER A 34 -23.99 -28.01 -31.01
N ASN A 35 -24.47 -26.78 -30.94
CA ASN A 35 -23.62 -25.59 -30.85
C ASN A 35 -22.96 -25.41 -29.49
N ILE A 36 -23.45 -26.04 -28.42
CA ILE A 36 -22.94 -25.82 -27.06
C ILE A 36 -21.66 -26.62 -26.88
N ALA A 37 -20.59 -25.97 -26.47
CA ALA A 37 -19.30 -26.58 -26.22
C ALA A 37 -18.64 -25.89 -25.00
N PRO A 38 -17.82 -26.62 -24.21
CA PRO A 38 -17.54 -28.06 -24.31
C PRO A 38 -18.74 -28.92 -23.91
N ALA A 39 -18.63 -30.25 -24.07
CA ALA A 39 -19.71 -31.20 -23.75
C ALA A 39 -20.22 -31.07 -22.30
N SER A 40 -19.34 -30.74 -21.35
CA SER A 40 -19.73 -30.48 -19.96
C SER A 40 -20.71 -29.31 -19.81
N GLU A 41 -20.58 -28.27 -20.63
CA GLU A 41 -21.52 -27.13 -20.63
C GLU A 41 -22.89 -27.53 -21.22
N TYR A 42 -22.89 -28.40 -22.24
CA TYR A 42 -24.12 -28.99 -22.80
C TYR A 42 -24.87 -29.79 -21.73
N GLU A 43 -24.18 -30.74 -21.09
CA GLU A 43 -24.75 -31.61 -20.05
C GLU A 43 -25.31 -30.80 -18.88
N HIS A 44 -24.58 -29.75 -18.45
CA HIS A 44 -24.98 -28.95 -17.31
C HIS A 44 -26.24 -28.11 -17.59
N ARG A 45 -26.33 -27.54 -18.80
CA ARG A 45 -27.53 -26.80 -19.25
C ARG A 45 -28.73 -27.71 -19.47
N LEU A 46 -28.52 -28.87 -20.06
CA LEU A 46 -29.55 -29.89 -20.24
C LEU A 46 -30.11 -30.33 -18.89
N LYS A 47 -29.24 -30.69 -17.94
CA LYS A 47 -29.65 -31.07 -16.58
C LYS A 47 -30.50 -29.99 -15.92
N THR A 48 -30.04 -28.73 -15.96
CA THR A 48 -30.77 -27.59 -15.38
C THR A 48 -32.14 -27.40 -16.03
N LEU A 49 -32.24 -27.59 -17.35
CA LEU A 49 -33.50 -27.50 -18.08
C LEU A 49 -34.45 -28.65 -17.72
N LEU A 50 -33.97 -29.89 -17.70
CA LEU A 50 -34.75 -31.08 -17.38
C LEU A 50 -35.33 -31.04 -15.96
N GLU A 51 -34.51 -30.64 -14.98
CA GLU A 51 -34.95 -30.49 -13.59
C GLU A 51 -36.12 -29.50 -13.47
N TRP A 52 -36.00 -28.36 -14.16
CA TRP A 52 -37.06 -27.36 -14.18
C TRP A 52 -38.29 -27.81 -14.96
N ALA A 53 -38.13 -28.33 -16.17
CA ALA A 53 -39.24 -28.78 -17.02
C ALA A 53 -40.05 -29.89 -16.33
N LYS A 54 -39.37 -30.82 -15.64
CA LYS A 54 -40.01 -31.83 -14.80
C LYS A 54 -40.87 -31.21 -13.69
N SER A 55 -40.37 -30.15 -13.03
CA SER A 55 -41.14 -29.45 -11.99
C SER A 55 -42.41 -28.75 -12.51
N GLN A 56 -42.45 -28.45 -13.80
CA GLN A 56 -43.57 -27.79 -14.48
C GLN A 56 -44.42 -28.76 -15.30
N ASN A 57 -44.10 -30.06 -15.27
CA ASN A 57 -44.73 -31.09 -16.09
C ASN A 57 -44.70 -30.79 -17.61
N ILE A 58 -43.58 -30.25 -18.10
CA ILE A 58 -43.38 -29.94 -19.52
C ILE A 58 -42.55 -31.05 -20.17
N PRO A 59 -43.02 -31.67 -21.26
CA PRO A 59 -42.24 -32.65 -22.01
C PRO A 59 -40.99 -32.02 -22.62
N VAL A 60 -39.86 -32.73 -22.58
CA VAL A 60 -38.60 -32.33 -23.20
C VAL A 60 -38.12 -33.43 -24.14
N ILE A 61 -37.81 -33.03 -25.38
CA ILE A 61 -37.16 -33.86 -26.39
C ILE A 61 -35.70 -33.46 -26.46
N GLU A 62 -34.81 -34.44 -26.37
CA GLU A 62 -33.38 -34.25 -26.60
C GLU A 62 -33.02 -34.66 -28.03
N GLY A 63 -32.33 -33.78 -28.75
CA GLY A 63 -31.82 -34.08 -30.09
C GLY A 63 -30.43 -34.71 -30.08
N PRO A 64 -29.92 -35.10 -31.27
CA PRO A 64 -28.54 -35.54 -31.39
C PRO A 64 -27.56 -34.40 -31.01
N TYR A 65 -26.49 -34.76 -30.31
CA TYR A 65 -25.40 -33.85 -29.96
C TYR A 65 -24.20 -34.10 -30.87
N GLU A 66 -24.11 -33.34 -31.96
CA GLU A 66 -23.07 -33.46 -33.00
C GLU A 66 -22.25 -32.17 -33.17
N PRO A 67 -21.40 -31.81 -32.19
CA PRO A 67 -20.66 -30.55 -32.22
C PRO A 67 -19.68 -30.42 -33.40
N ALA A 68 -19.14 -31.54 -33.91
CA ALA A 68 -18.23 -31.54 -35.07
C ALA A 68 -18.96 -31.16 -36.37
N THR A 69 -20.16 -31.73 -36.59
CA THR A 69 -21.03 -31.40 -37.72
C THR A 69 -21.41 -29.92 -37.69
N TRP A 70 -21.83 -29.43 -36.52
CA TRP A 70 -22.14 -28.02 -36.32
C TRP A 70 -20.94 -27.12 -36.64
N GLN A 71 -19.75 -27.45 -36.13
CA GLN A 71 -18.55 -26.65 -36.33
C GLN A 71 -18.15 -26.55 -37.80
N ASN A 72 -18.27 -27.63 -38.56
CA ASN A 72 -17.97 -27.64 -39.99
C ASN A 72 -18.96 -26.75 -40.77
N ALA A 73 -20.25 -26.80 -40.45
CA ALA A 73 -21.26 -25.95 -41.07
C ALA A 73 -21.02 -24.46 -40.78
N ILE A 74 -20.61 -24.12 -39.55
CA ILE A 74 -20.24 -22.73 -39.22
C ILE A 74 -19.05 -22.24 -40.04
N LYS A 75 -17.99 -23.05 -40.16
CA LYS A 75 -16.78 -22.67 -40.93
C LYS A 75 -17.05 -22.42 -42.42
N GLN A 76 -18.07 -23.04 -43.00
CA GLN A 76 -18.47 -22.82 -44.39
C GLN A 76 -19.24 -21.51 -44.61
N ASN A 77 -19.84 -20.96 -43.55
CA ASN A 77 -20.76 -19.83 -43.62
C ASN A 77 -20.26 -18.59 -42.83
N TRP A 78 -19.06 -18.65 -42.26
CA TRP A 78 -18.45 -17.56 -41.49
C TRP A 78 -16.95 -17.51 -41.74
N ASP A 79 -16.42 -16.31 -41.98
CA ASP A 79 -15.02 -16.04 -42.33
C ASP A 79 -14.05 -16.06 -41.13
N GLY A 80 -14.55 -16.27 -39.93
CA GLY A 80 -13.76 -16.31 -38.69
C GLY A 80 -13.55 -14.95 -38.03
N THR A 81 -14.10 -13.85 -38.56
CA THR A 81 -13.92 -12.50 -38.02
C THR A 81 -15.02 -12.12 -37.01
N GLN A 82 -14.67 -11.29 -36.02
CA GLN A 82 -15.66 -10.77 -35.06
C GLN A 82 -16.66 -9.81 -35.71
N GLU A 83 -16.26 -9.09 -36.76
CA GLU A 83 -17.12 -8.15 -37.49
C GLU A 83 -18.32 -8.88 -38.13
N ASN A 84 -18.12 -10.12 -38.58
CA ASN A 84 -19.16 -10.98 -39.17
C ASN A 84 -19.79 -11.96 -38.17
N ARG A 85 -19.81 -11.62 -36.88
CA ARG A 85 -20.45 -12.43 -35.81
C ARG A 85 -21.92 -12.76 -36.10
N ALA A 86 -22.65 -11.85 -36.75
CA ALA A 86 -24.05 -12.04 -37.11
C ALA A 86 -24.23 -13.24 -38.07
N ASP A 87 -23.32 -13.42 -39.03
CA ASP A 87 -23.38 -14.51 -40.01
C ASP A 87 -23.13 -15.87 -39.35
N ARG A 88 -22.18 -15.94 -38.41
CA ARG A 88 -21.97 -17.12 -37.55
C ARG A 88 -23.26 -17.50 -36.82
N CYS A 89 -23.89 -16.51 -36.17
CA CYS A 89 -25.12 -16.75 -35.41
C CYS A 89 -26.27 -17.16 -36.32
N ARG A 90 -26.41 -16.55 -37.51
CA ARG A 90 -27.39 -16.93 -38.53
C ARG A 90 -27.24 -18.40 -38.94
N ALA A 91 -26.03 -18.83 -39.29
CA ALA A 91 -25.76 -20.23 -39.62
C ALA A 91 -26.10 -21.17 -38.44
N CYS A 92 -25.81 -20.77 -37.21
CA CYS A 92 -26.17 -21.53 -36.02
C CYS A 92 -27.67 -21.62 -35.77
N TYR A 93 -28.44 -20.55 -36.01
CA TYR A 93 -29.90 -20.58 -35.90
C TYR A 93 -30.50 -21.48 -36.97
N ARG A 94 -30.06 -21.32 -38.22
CA ARG A 94 -30.53 -22.12 -39.36
C ARG A 94 -30.49 -23.62 -39.08
N ILE A 95 -29.30 -24.14 -38.71
CA ILE A 95 -29.11 -25.58 -38.44
C ILE A 95 -30.11 -26.08 -37.39
N ARG A 96 -30.26 -25.34 -36.28
CA ARG A 96 -31.10 -25.78 -35.16
C ARG A 96 -32.60 -25.65 -35.45
N LEU A 97 -33.00 -24.61 -36.16
CA LEU A 97 -34.41 -24.36 -36.48
C LEU A 97 -34.90 -25.24 -37.63
N GLU A 98 -34.04 -25.56 -38.62
CA GLU A 98 -34.36 -26.54 -39.67
C GLU A 98 -34.53 -27.95 -39.07
N GLU A 99 -33.67 -28.34 -38.12
CA GLU A 99 -33.81 -29.60 -37.39
C GLU A 99 -35.11 -29.65 -36.54
N LEU A 100 -35.43 -28.53 -35.87
CA LEU A 100 -36.68 -28.36 -35.12
C LEU A 100 -37.91 -28.52 -36.01
N ALA A 101 -37.92 -27.85 -37.17
CA ALA A 101 -39.05 -27.88 -38.11
C ALA A 101 -39.30 -29.27 -38.68
N ARG A 102 -38.22 -29.96 -39.08
CA ARG A 102 -38.30 -31.35 -39.55
C ARG A 102 -38.92 -32.25 -38.48
N TYR A 103 -38.41 -32.19 -37.26
CA TYR A 103 -38.93 -33.01 -36.16
C TYR A 103 -40.40 -32.68 -35.87
N ALA A 104 -40.75 -31.40 -35.82
CA ALA A 104 -42.11 -30.93 -35.56
C ALA A 104 -43.10 -31.51 -36.58
N TYR A 105 -42.77 -31.45 -37.87
CA TYR A 105 -43.60 -31.97 -38.95
C TYR A 105 -43.77 -33.50 -38.86
N GLU A 106 -42.67 -34.25 -38.68
CA GLU A 106 -42.70 -35.71 -38.59
C GLU A 106 -43.52 -36.25 -37.40
N HIS A 107 -43.68 -35.44 -36.35
CA HIS A 107 -44.32 -35.84 -35.09
C HIS A 107 -45.66 -35.12 -34.85
N GLY A 108 -46.22 -34.44 -35.86
CA GLY A 108 -47.56 -33.87 -35.81
C GLY A 108 -47.72 -32.66 -34.90
N PHE A 109 -46.67 -31.84 -34.76
CA PHE A 109 -46.77 -30.50 -34.18
C PHE A 109 -47.34 -29.52 -35.20
N GLU A 110 -48.08 -28.53 -34.72
CA GLU A 110 -48.77 -27.52 -35.54
C GLU A 110 -47.94 -26.24 -35.69
N GLY A 111 -46.91 -26.07 -34.85
CA GLY A 111 -45.98 -24.96 -34.98
C GLY A 111 -44.65 -25.17 -34.28
N ILE A 112 -43.71 -24.31 -34.62
CA ILE A 112 -42.38 -24.22 -34.01
C ILE A 112 -42.13 -22.82 -33.45
N GLY A 113 -41.37 -22.74 -32.36
CA GLY A 113 -40.92 -21.48 -31.78
C GLY A 113 -39.58 -21.62 -31.08
N THR A 114 -39.11 -20.57 -30.43
CA THR A 114 -37.83 -20.61 -29.70
C THR A 114 -37.81 -19.71 -28.47
N THR A 115 -37.12 -20.16 -27.42
CA THR A 115 -36.91 -19.35 -26.20
C THR A 115 -35.74 -18.38 -26.33
N LEU A 116 -34.99 -18.43 -27.43
CA LEU A 116 -33.78 -17.62 -27.63
C LEU A 116 -34.06 -16.11 -27.60
N THR A 117 -35.28 -15.71 -27.98
CA THR A 117 -35.72 -14.32 -28.08
C THR A 117 -35.94 -13.63 -26.73
N VAL A 118 -35.78 -14.31 -25.60
CA VAL A 118 -35.71 -13.65 -24.28
C VAL A 118 -34.34 -13.05 -24.00
N SER A 119 -33.28 -13.55 -24.64
CA SER A 119 -31.92 -13.15 -24.31
C SER A 119 -31.54 -11.88 -25.10
N PRO A 120 -31.05 -10.82 -24.42
CA PRO A 120 -30.60 -9.61 -25.11
C PRO A 120 -29.30 -9.83 -25.91
N TYR A 121 -28.67 -11.00 -25.79
CA TYR A 121 -27.42 -11.36 -26.47
C TYR A 121 -27.64 -12.12 -27.80
N GLN A 122 -28.90 -12.31 -28.21
CA GLN A 122 -29.27 -13.02 -29.43
C GLN A 122 -29.82 -12.05 -30.48
N TYR A 123 -29.68 -12.39 -31.75
CA TYR A 123 -30.16 -11.55 -32.86
C TYR A 123 -31.61 -11.91 -33.19
N THR A 124 -32.57 -11.25 -32.52
CA THR A 124 -34.00 -11.55 -32.64
C THR A 124 -34.51 -11.48 -34.08
N ASP A 125 -34.04 -10.51 -34.87
CA ASP A 125 -34.49 -10.33 -36.25
C ASP A 125 -34.02 -11.49 -37.13
N ILE A 126 -32.75 -11.90 -36.98
CA ILE A 126 -32.20 -13.08 -37.66
C ILE A 126 -32.94 -14.35 -37.21
N ILE A 127 -33.27 -14.46 -35.92
CA ILE A 127 -34.03 -15.60 -35.40
C ILE A 127 -35.42 -15.66 -36.05
N ASN A 128 -36.12 -14.52 -36.21
CA ASN A 128 -37.42 -14.50 -36.87
C ASN A 128 -37.31 -15.01 -38.31
N GLU A 129 -36.38 -14.44 -39.09
CA GLU A 129 -36.16 -14.82 -40.48
C GLU A 129 -35.85 -16.32 -40.64
N GLU A 130 -34.95 -16.87 -39.80
CA GLU A 130 -34.57 -18.28 -39.90
C GLU A 130 -35.66 -19.22 -39.34
N LEU A 131 -36.52 -18.76 -38.43
CA LEU A 131 -37.67 -19.53 -37.95
C LEU A 131 -38.76 -19.64 -39.03
N GLU A 132 -39.10 -18.53 -39.68
CA GLU A 132 -40.04 -18.52 -40.81
C GLU A 132 -39.51 -19.38 -41.97
N ARG A 133 -38.23 -19.22 -42.31
CA ARG A 133 -37.55 -20.03 -43.34
C ARG A 133 -37.63 -21.53 -43.02
N ALA A 134 -37.39 -21.93 -41.78
CA ALA A 134 -37.38 -23.33 -41.38
C ALA A 134 -38.78 -23.98 -41.48
N ALA A 135 -39.84 -23.24 -41.17
CA ALA A 135 -41.21 -23.74 -41.24
C ALA A 135 -41.76 -23.81 -42.68
N ALA A 136 -41.35 -22.88 -43.55
CA ALA A 136 -41.91 -22.70 -44.89
C ALA A 136 -42.02 -23.96 -45.79
N PRO A 137 -41.10 -24.94 -45.76
CA PRO A 137 -41.22 -26.14 -46.59
C PRO A 137 -42.31 -27.13 -46.14
N TYR A 138 -42.87 -26.97 -44.94
CA TYR A 138 -43.75 -27.95 -44.30
C TYR A 138 -45.19 -27.43 -44.25
N GLU A 139 -46.07 -28.05 -45.05
CA GLU A 139 -47.48 -27.69 -45.06
C GLU A 139 -48.13 -27.93 -43.69
N GLY A 140 -48.85 -26.93 -43.18
CA GLY A 140 -49.52 -26.99 -41.87
C GLY A 140 -48.63 -26.67 -40.67
N LEU A 141 -47.35 -26.36 -40.86
CA LEU A 141 -46.44 -25.98 -39.77
C LEU A 141 -46.28 -24.45 -39.69
N SER A 142 -46.68 -23.86 -38.55
CA SER A 142 -46.58 -22.41 -38.33
C SER A 142 -45.31 -21.99 -37.60
N ALA A 143 -44.65 -20.92 -38.05
CA ALA A 143 -43.60 -20.25 -37.28
C ALA A 143 -44.22 -19.31 -36.24
N VAL A 144 -44.00 -19.59 -34.96
CA VAL A 144 -44.49 -18.78 -33.82
C VAL A 144 -43.34 -17.97 -33.25
N PHE A 145 -43.23 -16.72 -33.71
CA PHE A 145 -42.25 -15.76 -33.22
C PHE A 145 -42.86 -14.78 -32.21
N GLN A 146 -42.15 -14.54 -31.12
CA GLN A 146 -42.40 -13.46 -30.18
C GLN A 146 -41.08 -12.97 -29.59
N ASP A 147 -40.91 -11.66 -29.49
CA ASP A 147 -39.78 -11.03 -28.81
C ASP A 147 -40.07 -10.99 -27.30
N PHE A 148 -39.29 -11.73 -26.51
CA PHE A 148 -39.44 -11.80 -25.06
C PHE A 148 -38.41 -10.96 -24.30
N ARG A 149 -37.61 -10.13 -24.97
CA ARG A 149 -36.50 -9.39 -24.32
C ARG A 149 -36.94 -8.53 -23.15
N GLU A 150 -38.16 -7.98 -23.18
CA GLU A 150 -38.72 -7.21 -22.07
C GLU A 150 -38.84 -8.01 -20.77
N PHE A 151 -38.95 -9.35 -20.86
CA PHE A 151 -39.08 -10.27 -19.73
C PHE A 151 -37.74 -10.82 -19.23
N TYR A 152 -36.61 -10.45 -19.85
CA TYR A 152 -35.28 -10.91 -19.44
C TYR A 152 -34.93 -10.59 -17.96
N PRO A 153 -35.26 -9.41 -17.40
CA PRO A 153 -35.03 -9.14 -15.99
C PRO A 153 -35.80 -10.10 -15.07
N GLN A 154 -37.06 -10.40 -15.40
CA GLN A 154 -37.92 -11.32 -14.64
C GLN A 154 -37.39 -12.75 -14.72
N ALA A 155 -36.99 -13.22 -15.91
CA ALA A 155 -36.32 -14.50 -16.11
C ALA A 155 -35.05 -14.62 -15.25
N THR A 156 -34.25 -13.54 -15.17
CA THR A 156 -33.03 -13.48 -14.34
C THR A 156 -33.33 -13.56 -12.84
N ILE A 157 -34.38 -12.88 -12.37
CA ILE A 157 -34.79 -12.91 -10.97
C ILE A 157 -35.31 -14.30 -10.59
N ARG A 158 -36.17 -14.91 -11.41
CA ARG A 158 -36.75 -16.23 -11.15
C ARG A 158 -35.70 -17.34 -11.19
N SER A 159 -34.81 -17.34 -12.19
CA SER A 159 -33.72 -18.31 -12.27
C SER A 159 -32.78 -18.27 -11.06
N ARG A 160 -32.51 -17.08 -10.49
CA ARG A 160 -31.78 -16.94 -9.22
C ARG A 160 -32.52 -17.58 -8.04
N LYS A 161 -33.83 -17.31 -7.92
CA LYS A 161 -34.66 -17.88 -6.85
C LYS A 161 -34.72 -19.41 -6.91
N LEU A 162 -34.68 -19.96 -8.12
CA LEU A 162 -34.69 -21.41 -8.38
C LEU A 162 -33.30 -22.05 -8.31
N GLY A 163 -32.23 -21.28 -8.06
CA GLY A 163 -30.86 -21.81 -8.02
C GLY A 163 -30.37 -22.37 -9.36
N MET A 164 -30.95 -21.95 -10.49
CA MET A 164 -30.56 -22.46 -11.81
C MET A 164 -29.13 -22.05 -12.17
N TYR A 165 -28.44 -22.94 -12.88
CA TYR A 165 -27.19 -22.58 -13.56
C TYR A 165 -27.43 -21.46 -14.58
N ARG A 166 -26.54 -20.46 -14.60
CA ARG A 166 -26.64 -19.27 -15.44
C ARG A 166 -25.30 -18.92 -16.05
N GLN A 167 -25.34 -18.63 -17.34
CA GLN A 167 -24.24 -18.21 -18.18
C GLN A 167 -24.52 -16.81 -18.73
N ASN A 168 -23.46 -16.10 -19.14
CA ASN A 168 -23.53 -14.79 -19.77
C ASN A 168 -23.06 -14.80 -21.23
N TYR A 169 -23.11 -15.98 -21.89
CA TYR A 169 -22.70 -16.18 -23.28
C TYR A 169 -23.57 -17.26 -23.95
N CYS A 170 -23.53 -17.36 -25.29
CA CYS A 170 -24.42 -18.23 -26.07
C CYS A 170 -24.20 -19.73 -25.78
N GLY A 171 -22.99 -20.13 -25.41
CA GLY A 171 -22.62 -21.52 -25.14
C GLY A 171 -21.76 -22.15 -26.23
N CYS A 172 -21.63 -21.52 -27.40
CA CYS A 172 -20.69 -22.01 -28.41
C CYS A 172 -19.26 -21.61 -28.10
N ALA A 173 -18.30 -22.44 -28.54
CA ALA A 173 -16.87 -22.25 -28.30
C ALA A 173 -16.37 -20.85 -28.68
N TYR A 174 -16.89 -20.29 -29.79
CA TYR A 174 -16.54 -18.94 -30.22
C TYR A 174 -17.06 -17.87 -29.26
N SER A 175 -18.31 -17.99 -28.79
CA SER A 175 -18.90 -17.04 -27.84
C SER A 175 -18.27 -17.11 -26.45
N ASP A 176 -17.73 -18.27 -26.06
CA ASP A 176 -16.99 -18.42 -24.80
C ASP A 176 -15.65 -17.69 -24.87
N ALA A 177 -14.90 -17.87 -25.97
CA ALA A 177 -13.64 -17.16 -26.20
C ALA A 177 -13.84 -15.62 -26.25
N GLU A 178 -14.88 -15.15 -26.94
CA GLU A 178 -15.27 -13.73 -26.97
C GLU A 178 -15.60 -13.21 -25.56
N ALA A 179 -16.44 -13.93 -24.82
CA ALA A 179 -16.82 -13.55 -23.46
C ALA A 179 -15.63 -13.61 -22.48
N ALA A 180 -14.65 -14.49 -22.70
CA ALA A 180 -13.41 -14.52 -21.94
C ALA A 180 -12.55 -13.26 -22.23
N ALA A 181 -12.40 -12.88 -23.50
CA ALA A 181 -11.67 -11.68 -23.90
C ALA A 181 -12.31 -10.40 -23.32
N GLU A 182 -13.63 -10.23 -23.47
CA GLU A 182 -14.35 -9.09 -22.89
C GLU A 182 -14.23 -9.04 -21.35
N ARG A 183 -14.25 -10.19 -20.66
CA ARG A 183 -14.03 -10.25 -19.21
C ARG A 183 -12.61 -9.81 -18.83
N ALA A 184 -11.61 -10.23 -19.59
CA ALA A 184 -10.22 -9.85 -19.37
C ALA A 184 -10.03 -8.33 -19.58
N GLU A 185 -10.61 -7.78 -20.63
CA GLU A 185 -10.60 -6.33 -20.91
C GLU A 185 -11.26 -5.53 -19.80
N ARG A 186 -12.48 -5.91 -19.38
CA ARG A 186 -13.18 -5.26 -18.25
C ARG A 186 -12.38 -5.34 -16.95
N LYS A 187 -11.69 -6.46 -16.69
CA LYS A 187 -10.82 -6.61 -15.52
C LYS A 187 -9.61 -5.67 -15.61
N ALA A 188 -8.98 -5.57 -16.79
CA ALA A 188 -7.87 -4.66 -17.03
C ALA A 188 -8.30 -3.19 -16.88
N ALA A 189 -9.43 -2.80 -17.49
CA ALA A 189 -9.99 -1.45 -17.37
C ALA A 189 -10.31 -1.08 -15.91
N ARG A 190 -10.91 -1.99 -15.14
CA ARG A 190 -11.16 -1.79 -13.71
C ARG A 190 -9.87 -1.64 -12.90
N LYS A 191 -8.84 -2.44 -13.21
CA LYS A 191 -7.52 -2.33 -12.57
C LYS A 191 -6.87 -0.97 -12.87
N ALA A 192 -6.92 -0.53 -14.13
CA ALA A 192 -6.40 0.77 -14.55
C ALA A 192 -7.14 1.94 -13.89
N ALA A 193 -8.48 1.88 -13.83
CA ALA A 193 -9.30 2.89 -13.17
C ALA A 193 -8.96 3.02 -11.67
N LYS A 194 -8.85 1.91 -10.95
CA LYS A 194 -8.42 1.91 -9.53
C LYS A 194 -7.01 2.44 -9.33
N ALA A 195 -6.08 2.12 -10.22
CA ALA A 195 -4.71 2.64 -10.16
C ALA A 195 -4.69 4.17 -10.39
N LYS A 196 -5.49 4.66 -11.35
CA LYS A 196 -5.66 6.10 -11.60
C LYS A 196 -6.23 6.82 -10.38
N GLU A 197 -7.31 6.31 -9.81
CA GLU A 197 -7.94 6.86 -8.59
C GLU A 197 -6.94 6.90 -7.41
N LYS A 198 -6.18 5.81 -7.19
CA LYS A 198 -5.13 5.77 -6.17
C LYS A 198 -4.08 6.85 -6.41
N ARG A 199 -3.59 7.01 -7.64
CA ARG A 199 -2.58 8.03 -7.98
C ARG A 199 -3.10 9.44 -7.77
N GLU A 200 -4.34 9.72 -8.18
CA GLU A 200 -4.99 11.02 -7.96
C GLU A 200 -5.13 11.33 -6.47
N LYS A 201 -5.53 10.34 -5.65
CA LYS A 201 -5.60 10.51 -4.19
C LYS A 201 -4.23 10.84 -3.58
N LEU A 202 -3.15 10.17 -4.02
CA LEU A 202 -1.80 10.46 -3.55
C LEU A 202 -1.30 11.82 -4.00
N MET A 203 -1.58 12.23 -5.24
CA MET A 203 -1.17 13.53 -5.78
C MET A 203 -1.88 14.72 -5.11
N ASN A 204 -3.11 14.51 -4.64
CA ASN A 204 -3.95 15.52 -3.97
C ASN A 204 -3.91 15.43 -2.44
N MET A 205 -3.03 14.59 -1.88
CA MET A 205 -2.83 14.46 -0.44
C MET A 205 -2.29 15.77 0.13
N ARG A 206 -2.90 16.26 1.21
CA ARG A 206 -2.53 17.52 1.85
C ARG A 206 -1.75 17.26 3.13
N THR A 207 -0.94 18.22 3.55
CA THR A 207 -0.22 18.15 4.82
C THR A 207 -1.19 18.06 6.01
N ASP A 208 -2.33 18.76 5.93
CA ASP A 208 -3.42 18.68 6.93
C ASP A 208 -4.04 17.28 7.07
N ASP A 209 -3.86 16.38 6.08
CA ASP A 209 -4.31 14.99 6.23
C ASP A 209 -3.53 14.26 7.34
N PHE A 210 -2.36 14.76 7.75
CA PHE A 210 -1.52 14.22 8.81
C PHE A 210 -1.58 15.03 10.10
N ASP A 211 -2.56 15.93 10.19
CA ASP A 211 -2.78 16.75 11.36
C ASP A 211 -3.62 16.03 12.41
N TYR A 212 -3.29 16.27 13.67
CA TYR A 212 -4.07 15.82 14.81
C TYR A 212 -3.81 16.71 16.02
N ASP A 213 -4.79 16.78 16.92
CA ASP A 213 -4.67 17.53 18.15
C ASP A 213 -3.75 16.77 19.13
N LEU A 214 -2.56 17.32 19.39
CA LEU A 214 -1.58 16.77 20.34
C LEU A 214 -1.65 17.58 21.64
N PRO A 215 -2.31 17.07 22.70
CA PRO A 215 -2.35 17.76 23.97
C PRO A 215 -0.96 17.90 24.59
N GLU A 216 -0.61 19.09 25.08
CA GLU A 216 0.72 19.38 25.64
C GLU A 216 1.07 18.46 26.80
N GLU A 217 0.08 18.04 27.60
CA GLU A 217 0.25 17.15 28.74
C GLU A 217 0.66 15.71 28.36
N LEU A 218 0.46 15.32 27.09
CA LEU A 218 0.90 14.02 26.60
C LEU A 218 2.34 14.05 26.08
N ILE A 219 2.95 15.23 25.91
CA ILE A 219 4.35 15.35 25.47
C ILE A 219 5.28 15.01 26.64
N ALA A 220 5.97 13.87 26.55
CA ALA A 220 6.88 13.43 27.61
C ALA A 220 8.08 14.38 27.77
N GLN A 221 8.22 14.96 28.97
CA GLN A 221 9.35 15.82 29.33
C GLN A 221 10.52 15.02 29.94
N GLU A 222 10.25 13.80 30.40
CA GLU A 222 11.23 12.91 31.04
C GLU A 222 11.02 11.48 30.53
N PRO A 223 12.07 10.65 30.42
CA PRO A 223 11.95 9.23 30.05
C PRO A 223 11.13 8.42 31.06
N ALA A 224 10.78 7.19 30.72
CA ALA A 224 10.21 6.25 31.69
C ALA A 224 11.27 5.86 32.73
N ALA A 225 10.85 5.58 33.96
CA ALA A 225 11.77 5.18 35.04
C ALA A 225 12.55 3.89 34.70
N GLU A 226 11.86 2.92 34.08
CA GLU A 226 12.46 1.77 33.41
C GLU A 226 12.24 1.93 31.91
N ARG A 227 13.33 1.89 31.11
CA ARG A 227 13.29 2.10 29.66
C ARG A 227 12.28 1.18 28.96
N ASP A 228 12.30 -0.11 29.30
CA ASP A 228 11.43 -1.14 28.72
C ASP A 228 10.08 -1.28 29.45
N GLY A 229 9.83 -0.47 30.47
CA GLY A 229 8.58 -0.38 31.22
C GLY A 229 7.57 0.62 30.62
N CYS A 230 7.94 1.34 29.55
CA CYS A 230 7.03 2.22 28.83
C CYS A 230 5.93 1.41 28.12
N ARG A 231 4.84 2.08 27.73
CA ARG A 231 3.76 1.42 26.99
C ARG A 231 4.16 1.25 25.54
N MET A 232 3.55 0.26 24.90
CA MET A 232 3.71 -0.01 23.48
C MET A 232 2.35 -0.24 22.83
N LEU A 233 2.04 0.52 21.78
CA LEU A 233 0.88 0.26 20.94
C LEU A 233 1.28 -0.63 19.76
N VAL A 234 0.77 -1.85 19.71
CA VAL A 234 0.99 -2.78 18.60
C VAL A 234 -0.09 -2.57 17.54
N MET A 235 0.31 -2.43 16.28
CA MET A 235 -0.59 -2.29 15.14
C MET A 235 -0.31 -3.34 14.06
N LYS A 236 -1.34 -4.11 13.70
CA LYS A 236 -1.30 -4.99 12.52
C LYS A 236 -1.63 -4.20 11.25
N ARG A 237 -0.69 -4.09 10.33
CA ARG A 237 -0.80 -3.28 9.09
C ARG A 237 -1.95 -3.75 8.20
N GLN A 238 -2.21 -5.06 8.14
CA GLN A 238 -3.15 -5.66 7.19
C GLN A 238 -4.61 -5.27 7.48
N ASN A 239 -4.97 -5.01 8.74
CA ASN A 239 -6.34 -4.74 9.15
C ASN A 239 -6.51 -3.54 10.11
N GLY A 240 -5.42 -2.92 10.59
CA GLY A 240 -5.47 -1.80 11.52
C GLY A 240 -5.97 -2.18 12.93
N ALA A 241 -5.81 -3.45 13.33
CA ALA A 241 -6.03 -3.89 14.70
C ALA A 241 -4.97 -3.29 15.63
N LEU A 242 -5.38 -2.91 16.84
CA LEU A 242 -4.55 -2.24 17.84
C LEU A 242 -4.56 -3.05 19.14
N HIS A 243 -3.39 -3.21 19.76
CA HIS A 243 -3.24 -3.86 21.06
C HIS A 243 -2.34 -3.01 21.97
N ASP A 244 -2.80 -2.78 23.20
CA ASP A 244 -2.04 -2.07 24.22
C ASP A 244 -1.18 -3.07 25.00
N GLU A 245 0.13 -2.88 24.99
CA GLU A 245 1.12 -3.73 25.66
C GLU A 245 2.18 -2.88 26.39
N ILE A 246 3.14 -3.54 27.04
CA ILE A 246 4.33 -2.92 27.63
C ILE A 246 5.51 -3.23 26.71
N PHE A 247 6.47 -2.30 26.58
CA PHE A 247 7.55 -2.44 25.61
C PHE A 247 8.39 -3.71 25.77
N ARG A 248 8.65 -4.16 27.01
CA ARG A 248 9.37 -5.43 27.25
C ARG A 248 8.71 -6.67 26.64
N ASP A 249 7.41 -6.61 26.34
CA ASP A 249 6.66 -7.69 25.70
C ASP A 249 6.83 -7.71 24.18
N ILE A 250 7.57 -6.76 23.59
CA ILE A 250 7.92 -6.76 22.16
C ILE A 250 8.51 -8.10 21.71
N ILE A 251 9.27 -8.77 22.59
CA ILE A 251 9.86 -10.08 22.34
C ILE A 251 8.80 -11.13 21.95
N ASN A 252 7.55 -10.99 22.37
CA ASN A 252 6.45 -11.90 22.03
C ASN A 252 6.02 -11.78 20.56
N HIS A 253 6.27 -10.62 19.93
CA HIS A 253 5.97 -10.38 18.52
C HIS A 253 7.12 -10.76 17.59
N LEU A 254 8.30 -11.07 18.14
CA LEU A 254 9.49 -11.49 17.39
C LEU A 254 9.54 -13.01 17.21
N LYS A 255 10.03 -13.47 16.07
CA LYS A 255 10.18 -14.90 15.73
C LYS A 255 11.65 -15.25 15.53
N PRO A 256 12.10 -16.47 15.89
CA PRO A 256 13.43 -16.94 15.52
C PRO A 256 13.67 -16.79 14.02
N GLY A 257 14.84 -16.29 13.63
CA GLY A 257 15.18 -15.97 12.25
C GLY A 257 14.75 -14.57 11.79
N ASP A 258 14.08 -13.77 12.63
CA ASP A 258 13.95 -12.33 12.39
C ASP A 258 15.31 -11.63 12.58
N LEU A 259 15.46 -10.47 11.94
CA LEU A 259 16.60 -9.56 12.08
C LEU A 259 16.11 -8.21 12.61
N ILE A 260 16.70 -7.74 13.69
CA ILE A 260 16.57 -6.35 14.13
C ILE A 260 17.71 -5.52 13.55
N VAL A 261 17.38 -4.35 13.01
CA VAL A 261 18.34 -3.35 12.56
C VAL A 261 18.10 -2.04 13.28
N ALA A 262 19.12 -1.54 13.99
CA ALA A 262 19.04 -0.33 14.79
C ALA A 262 20.09 0.71 14.39
N ASN A 263 19.75 1.99 14.53
CA ASN A 263 20.70 3.08 14.35
C ASN A 263 21.58 3.23 15.60
N GLU A 264 22.88 2.99 15.49
CA GLU A 264 23.82 3.04 16.64
C GLU A 264 24.57 4.38 16.77
N THR A 265 24.15 5.42 16.04
CA THR A 265 24.73 6.75 16.22
C THR A 265 24.43 7.30 17.61
N ARG A 266 25.43 7.96 18.18
CA ARG A 266 25.38 8.60 19.50
C ARG A 266 25.24 10.10 19.33
N VAL A 267 24.48 10.73 20.22
CA VAL A 267 24.31 12.19 20.22
C VAL A 267 25.58 12.84 20.74
N MET A 268 26.15 13.76 19.98
CA MET A 268 27.30 14.57 20.41
C MET A 268 26.85 15.79 21.24
N PRO A 269 27.69 16.35 22.13
CA PRO A 269 27.37 17.53 22.94
C PRO A 269 27.37 18.83 22.10
N ALA A 270 26.49 18.88 21.09
CA ALA A 270 26.41 19.91 20.06
C ALA A 270 25.66 21.18 20.48
N ARG A 271 25.12 21.26 21.71
CA ARG A 271 24.48 22.48 22.24
C ARG A 271 25.47 23.26 23.08
N LEU A 272 25.90 24.42 22.57
CA LEU A 272 26.88 25.27 23.21
C LEU A 272 26.22 26.53 23.77
N LEU A 273 26.39 26.78 25.07
CA LEU A 273 25.89 27.95 25.77
C LEU A 273 27.08 28.84 26.13
N GLY A 274 27.12 30.04 25.58
CA GLY A 274 28.29 30.91 25.66
C GLY A 274 27.95 32.39 25.75
N THR A 275 29.00 33.20 25.76
CA THR A 275 28.89 34.65 25.84
C THR A 275 29.60 35.31 24.67
N LYS A 276 29.01 36.38 24.13
CA LYS A 276 29.64 37.16 23.06
C LYS A 276 30.84 37.91 23.60
N ARG A 277 32.04 37.61 23.10
CA ARG A 277 33.33 38.15 23.58
C ARG A 277 33.32 39.67 23.79
N ASN A 278 32.76 40.42 22.84
CA ASN A 278 32.78 41.90 22.87
C ASN A 278 31.71 42.54 23.77
N THR A 279 30.65 41.82 24.12
CA THR A 279 29.46 42.43 24.77
C THR A 279 29.02 41.71 26.04
N GLY A 280 29.57 40.54 26.35
CA GLY A 280 29.13 39.66 27.44
C GLY A 280 27.71 39.09 27.30
N GLY A 281 26.95 39.50 26.27
CA GLY A 281 25.58 39.03 26.08
C GLY A 281 25.53 37.54 25.76
N GLN A 282 24.58 36.84 26.36
CA GLN A 282 24.34 35.40 26.18
C GLN A 282 24.08 35.04 24.72
N ALA A 283 24.63 33.91 24.28
CA ALA A 283 24.44 33.31 22.98
C ALA A 283 24.42 31.79 23.09
N GLU A 284 23.53 31.17 22.32
CA GLU A 284 23.43 29.73 22.16
C GLU A 284 23.81 29.39 20.70
N VAL A 285 24.64 28.37 20.54
CA VAL A 285 25.11 27.85 19.25
C VAL A 285 24.87 26.35 19.23
N PHE A 286 24.03 25.89 18.30
CA PHE A 286 23.82 24.47 18.05
C PHE A 286 24.62 24.04 16.83
N LEU A 287 25.42 22.99 16.96
CA LEU A 287 26.12 22.39 15.83
C LEU A 287 25.16 21.53 15.01
N LEU A 288 25.10 21.78 13.70
CA LEU A 288 24.22 21.05 12.77
C LEU A 288 25.03 20.07 11.93
N ARG A 289 26.02 20.57 11.20
CA ARG A 289 26.80 19.78 10.24
C ARG A 289 28.22 20.29 10.11
N GLU A 290 29.20 19.41 10.23
CA GLU A 290 30.60 19.73 9.95
C GLU A 290 30.83 19.90 8.44
N ARG A 291 31.51 20.98 8.04
CA ARG A 291 31.75 21.39 6.64
C ARG A 291 33.20 21.19 6.22
N PHE A 292 33.54 19.94 5.93
CA PHE A 292 34.87 19.52 5.43
C PHE A 292 35.21 20.09 4.06
N ASP A 293 34.20 20.47 3.29
CA ASP A 293 34.30 21.04 1.94
C ASP A 293 34.69 22.52 1.92
N VAL A 294 34.52 23.22 3.06
CA VAL A 294 34.88 24.63 3.19
C VAL A 294 36.35 24.74 3.59
N GLU A 295 36.75 24.06 4.67
CA GLU A 295 38.15 23.97 5.09
C GLU A 295 38.46 22.58 5.68
N PRO A 296 39.69 22.08 5.50
CA PRO A 296 40.12 20.84 6.13
C PRO A 296 40.01 20.90 7.66
N LYS A 297 39.51 19.82 8.26
CA LYS A 297 39.47 19.66 9.71
C LYS A 297 40.90 19.62 10.27
N HIS A 298 41.12 20.38 11.33
CA HIS A 298 42.26 20.26 12.22
C HIS A 298 41.78 19.81 13.60
N ASP A 299 42.66 19.18 14.38
CA ASP A 299 42.27 18.71 15.73
C ASP A 299 41.71 19.84 16.59
N SER A 300 42.24 21.05 16.47
CA SER A 300 41.83 22.22 17.25
C SER A 300 40.90 23.21 16.51
N SER A 301 40.49 22.92 15.26
CA SER A 301 39.65 23.82 14.46
C SER A 301 38.84 23.13 13.36
N ALA A 302 37.57 23.53 13.21
CA ALA A 302 36.67 23.00 12.18
C ALA A 302 35.58 24.01 11.82
N ILE A 303 35.07 23.93 10.59
CA ILE A 303 33.92 24.72 10.14
C ILE A 303 32.64 23.92 10.33
N TRP A 304 31.62 24.58 10.87
CA TRP A 304 30.32 23.99 11.14
C TRP A 304 29.21 24.89 10.60
N GLU A 305 28.20 24.26 10.01
CA GLU A 305 26.86 24.84 9.98
C GLU A 305 26.29 24.81 11.39
N VAL A 306 25.83 25.96 11.85
CA VAL A 306 25.32 26.14 13.21
C VAL A 306 24.02 26.92 13.20
N LEU A 307 23.13 26.61 14.15
CA LEU A 307 21.97 27.44 14.47
C LEU A 307 22.29 28.33 15.66
N VAL A 308 22.20 29.65 15.50
CA VAL A 308 22.57 30.61 16.54
C VAL A 308 21.38 31.39 17.11
N ARG A 309 21.39 31.61 18.43
CA ARG A 309 20.40 32.42 19.15
C ARG A 309 21.11 33.39 20.10
N PRO A 310 20.85 34.71 20.06
CA PRO A 310 19.94 35.42 19.16
C PRO A 310 20.57 35.70 17.78
N GLY A 311 20.10 35.04 16.72
CA GLY A 311 20.70 35.14 15.38
C GLY A 311 20.71 36.53 14.73
N LYS A 312 19.83 37.45 15.14
CA LYS A 312 19.87 38.86 14.67
C LYS A 312 21.17 39.60 15.05
N ARG A 313 21.86 39.14 16.11
CA ARG A 313 23.03 39.82 16.70
C ARG A 313 24.36 39.11 16.38
N LEU A 314 24.31 37.97 15.71
CA LEU A 314 25.48 37.17 15.32
C LEU A 314 25.53 37.14 13.78
N LYS A 315 26.30 38.08 13.22
CA LYS A 315 26.39 38.33 11.78
C LYS A 315 27.83 38.13 11.28
N PRO A 316 28.02 37.51 10.10
CA PRO A 316 29.31 37.47 9.43
C PRO A 316 29.92 38.86 9.21
N GLY A 317 31.25 38.94 9.18
CA GLY A 317 31.99 40.17 8.92
C GLY A 317 31.98 41.22 10.05
N THR A 318 31.34 40.93 11.19
CA THR A 318 31.31 41.83 12.37
C THR A 318 32.29 41.44 13.47
N GLY A 319 33.13 40.42 13.24
CA GLY A 319 33.97 39.82 14.29
C GLY A 319 33.12 39.17 15.40
N ALA A 320 31.95 38.64 15.04
CA ALA A 320 31.04 38.00 15.99
C ALA A 320 31.65 36.70 16.52
N MET A 321 32.22 36.79 17.72
CA MET A 321 32.83 35.68 18.45
C MET A 321 32.00 35.33 19.68
N VAL A 322 31.72 34.05 19.87
CA VAL A 322 31.08 33.49 21.07
C VAL A 322 32.08 32.60 21.79
N ASP A 323 32.32 32.87 23.06
CA ASP A 323 33.18 32.07 23.93
C ASP A 323 32.34 31.14 24.80
N PHE A 324 32.75 29.87 24.85
CA PHE A 324 32.13 28.82 25.65
C PHE A 324 33.10 28.36 26.73
N SER A 325 32.61 28.38 27.95
CA SER A 325 33.38 28.00 29.13
C SER A 325 33.04 26.58 29.59
N ASP A 326 34.01 25.92 30.21
CA ASP A 326 33.78 24.70 30.99
C ASP A 326 33.03 25.00 32.30
N LYS A 327 32.80 23.95 33.10
CA LYS A 327 32.08 24.04 34.38
C LYS A 327 32.83 24.91 35.41
N GLU A 328 34.15 25.04 35.26
CA GLU A 328 35.03 25.87 36.07
C GLU A 328 35.05 27.34 35.62
N GLY A 329 34.42 27.66 34.48
CA GLY A 329 34.34 29.01 33.92
C GLY A 329 35.49 29.39 32.98
N THR A 330 36.39 28.45 32.68
CA THR A 330 37.50 28.67 31.76
C THR A 330 37.01 28.57 30.32
N VAL A 331 37.32 29.56 29.47
CA VAL A 331 36.99 29.49 28.04
C VAL A 331 37.81 28.38 27.39
N VAL A 332 37.12 27.35 26.90
CA VAL A 332 37.74 26.17 26.27
C VAL A 332 37.41 26.06 24.79
N LEU A 333 36.42 26.78 24.29
CA LEU A 333 35.99 26.77 22.90
C LEU A 333 35.51 28.16 22.48
N SER A 334 35.77 28.54 21.24
CA SER A 334 35.23 29.77 20.64
C SER A 334 34.63 29.49 19.26
N ALA A 335 33.51 30.14 18.95
CA ALA A 335 32.88 30.12 17.64
C ALA A 335 32.93 31.51 16.99
N GLU A 336 33.61 31.62 15.86
CA GLU A 336 33.60 32.80 15.00
C GLU A 336 32.54 32.63 13.91
N ILE A 337 31.62 33.58 13.78
CA ILE A 337 30.66 33.59 12.67
C ILE A 337 31.35 34.11 11.41
N ILE A 338 31.63 33.20 10.48
CA ILE A 338 32.41 33.50 9.28
C ILE A 338 31.52 33.80 8.06
N ASP A 339 30.37 33.14 7.93
CA ASP A 339 29.45 33.36 6.80
C ASP A 339 28.00 32.92 7.08
N TRP A 340 27.13 33.11 6.10
CA TRP A 340 25.77 32.56 6.03
C TRP A 340 25.83 31.17 5.39
N VAL A 341 24.91 30.28 5.77
CA VAL A 341 24.68 29.04 5.03
C VAL A 341 23.98 29.38 3.70
N GLU A 342 24.27 28.65 2.62
CA GLU A 342 23.54 28.81 1.36
C GLU A 342 22.05 28.47 1.56
N ASN A 343 21.16 29.33 1.08
CA ASN A 343 19.71 29.24 1.35
C ASN A 343 19.36 29.22 2.85
N ALA A 344 20.22 29.80 3.71
CA ALA A 344 20.06 29.79 5.16
C ALA A 344 18.65 30.14 5.62
N GLU A 345 18.09 29.28 6.45
CA GLU A 345 16.91 29.63 7.23
C GLU A 345 17.28 30.55 8.42
N LYS A 346 16.25 30.95 9.17
CA LYS A 346 16.36 31.98 10.20
C LYS A 346 17.26 31.54 11.37
N GLY A 347 18.53 31.93 11.31
CA GLY A 347 19.52 31.74 12.38
C GLY A 347 20.66 30.80 12.01
N GLU A 348 20.65 30.20 10.82
CA GLU A 348 21.73 29.34 10.34
C GLU A 348 22.95 30.15 9.91
N ARG A 349 24.14 29.74 10.34
CA ARG A 349 25.42 30.38 10.03
C ARG A 349 26.48 29.33 9.74
N LEU A 350 27.52 29.73 9.03
CA LEU A 350 28.80 29.06 9.07
C LEU A 350 29.63 29.65 10.21
N ALA A 351 30.08 28.79 11.11
CA ALA A 351 30.94 29.15 12.21
C ALA A 351 32.24 28.35 12.20
N ARG A 352 33.35 29.03 12.47
CA ARG A 352 34.64 28.40 12.74
C ARG A 352 34.76 28.16 14.24
N LEU A 353 34.84 26.89 14.62
CA LEU A 353 35.15 26.50 15.98
C LEU A 353 36.66 26.45 16.16
N THR A 354 37.16 27.00 17.26
CA THR A 354 38.58 26.95 17.64
C THR A 354 38.72 26.66 19.12
N THR A 355 39.72 25.88 19.49
CA THR A 355 40.03 25.56 20.89
C THR A 355 41.53 25.64 21.17
N THR A 356 41.89 25.88 22.43
CA THR A 356 43.25 25.76 22.95
C THR A 356 43.55 24.37 23.52
N LEU A 357 42.55 23.49 23.60
CA LEU A 357 42.70 22.11 24.05
C LEU A 357 43.29 21.23 22.93
N PRO A 358 43.81 20.02 23.27
CA PRO A 358 44.33 19.08 22.30
C PRO A 358 43.38 18.74 21.14
N SER A 359 42.06 18.71 21.38
CA SER A 359 41.07 18.47 20.33
C SER A 359 39.76 19.24 20.53
N LEU A 360 39.05 19.50 19.44
CA LEU A 360 37.69 20.03 19.44
C LEU A 360 36.73 19.09 20.16
N ASP A 361 36.92 17.79 20.03
CA ASP A 361 36.10 16.79 20.71
C ASP A 361 36.18 16.97 22.24
N GLU A 362 37.39 17.13 22.78
CA GLU A 362 37.59 17.42 24.19
C GLU A 362 36.93 18.74 24.60
N ALA A 363 37.03 19.78 23.77
CA ALA A 363 36.41 21.07 24.03
C ALA A 363 34.88 21.01 24.02
N LEU A 364 34.28 20.26 23.09
CA LEU A 364 32.84 20.04 23.01
C LEU A 364 32.33 19.26 24.23
N HIS A 365 33.07 18.27 24.72
CA HIS A 365 32.70 17.55 25.95
C HIS A 365 32.76 18.41 27.20
N ARG A 366 33.69 19.38 27.26
CA ARG A 366 33.83 20.27 28.42
C ARG A 366 32.81 21.42 28.45
N ALA A 367 32.48 21.98 27.29
CA ALA A 367 31.62 23.16 27.18
C ALA A 367 30.20 22.87 26.64
N GLY A 368 30.00 21.72 26.00
CA GLY A 368 28.76 21.37 25.35
C GLY A 368 27.80 20.60 26.23
N HIS A 369 26.55 20.61 25.78
CA HIS A 369 25.43 19.90 26.37
C HIS A 369 24.77 19.02 25.31
N THR A 370 24.07 17.97 25.75
CA THR A 370 23.25 17.16 24.86
C THR A 370 22.13 18.02 24.25
N PRO A 371 22.04 18.16 22.92
CA PRO A 371 20.95 18.85 22.25
C PRO A 371 19.64 18.06 22.39
N LEU A 372 18.74 18.56 23.22
CA LEU A 372 17.40 18.02 23.33
C LEU A 372 16.46 18.65 22.29
N PRO A 373 15.44 17.90 21.81
CA PRO A 373 14.43 18.45 20.92
C PRO A 373 13.72 19.65 21.55
N PRO A 374 13.24 20.62 20.75
CA PRO A 374 12.70 21.89 21.24
C PRO A 374 11.45 21.76 22.13
N TYR A 375 10.73 20.64 22.04
CA TYR A 375 9.57 20.35 22.88
C TYR A 375 9.93 19.81 24.28
N ILE A 376 11.20 19.48 24.54
CA ILE A 376 11.72 19.12 25.87
C ILE A 376 12.34 20.37 26.48
N LYS A 377 11.64 21.00 27.43
CA LYS A 377 11.98 22.38 27.84
C LYS A 377 13.02 22.44 28.96
N ASN A 378 12.89 21.59 29.99
CA ASN A 378 13.63 21.73 31.25
C ASN A 378 14.08 20.37 31.82
N TYR A 379 14.46 19.43 30.97
CA TYR A 379 14.99 18.15 31.46
C TYR A 379 16.35 18.37 32.14
N ALA A 380 16.43 18.04 33.42
CA ALA A 380 17.64 18.17 34.25
C ALA A 380 18.09 16.81 34.82
N GLY A 381 17.56 15.71 34.27
CA GLY A 381 17.96 14.35 34.64
C GLY A 381 19.27 13.93 33.97
N ASP A 382 19.53 12.63 34.01
CA ASP A 382 20.70 12.04 33.38
C ASP A 382 20.62 12.16 31.85
N GLU A 383 21.59 12.84 31.24
CA GLU A 383 21.70 13.00 29.78
C GLU A 383 21.90 11.65 29.06
N GLU A 384 22.46 10.64 29.74
CA GLU A 384 22.63 9.29 29.18
C GLU A 384 21.28 8.62 28.91
N LEU A 385 20.20 9.05 29.56
CA LEU A 385 18.84 8.57 29.26
C LEU A 385 18.34 9.02 27.89
N TYR A 386 18.95 10.04 27.29
CA TYR A 386 18.72 10.44 25.90
C TYR A 386 19.66 9.72 24.91
N GLN A 387 20.44 8.74 25.36
CA GLN A 387 21.26 7.87 24.50
C GLN A 387 20.67 6.45 24.46
N THR A 388 20.84 5.77 23.33
CA THR A 388 20.51 4.34 23.26
C THR A 388 21.62 3.53 23.93
N VAL A 389 21.25 2.43 24.58
CA VAL A 389 22.20 1.56 25.32
C VAL A 389 23.20 0.82 24.42
N PHE A 390 23.04 0.95 23.10
CA PHE A 390 23.90 0.37 22.07
C PHE A 390 24.55 1.44 21.19
N SER A 391 24.40 2.74 21.53
CA SER A 391 25.07 3.83 20.81
C SER A 391 26.58 3.78 20.98
N ARG A 392 27.34 4.19 19.95
CA ARG A 392 28.81 4.14 19.96
C ARG A 392 29.47 5.41 19.45
N GLU A 393 29.15 5.82 18.22
CA GLU A 393 29.87 6.89 17.52
C GLU A 393 29.14 8.24 17.61
N GLU A 394 29.79 9.25 18.19
CA GLU A 394 29.25 10.61 18.34
C GLU A 394 29.22 11.36 17.02
N ARG A 395 28.12 11.22 16.30
CA ARG A 395 27.93 11.79 14.95
C ARG A 395 26.56 12.39 14.69
N SER A 396 25.67 12.38 15.69
CA SER A 396 24.30 12.86 15.52
C SER A 396 23.99 14.02 16.46
N ALA A 397 23.14 14.93 16.01
CA ALA A 397 22.58 16.00 16.83
C ALA A 397 21.27 15.57 17.53
N ALA A 398 20.73 14.40 17.22
CA ALA A 398 19.55 13.85 17.84
C ALA A 398 19.63 12.32 17.98
N ALA A 399 19.04 11.79 19.05
CA ALA A 399 19.06 10.37 19.32
C ALA A 399 18.06 9.63 18.41
N PRO A 400 18.33 8.38 18.03
CA PRO A 400 17.32 7.50 17.45
C PRO A 400 16.36 7.04 18.57
N THR A 401 15.37 7.88 18.87
CA THR A 401 14.59 7.83 20.11
C THR A 401 13.78 6.55 20.32
N ALA A 402 13.42 5.85 19.24
CA ALA A 402 12.76 4.55 19.32
C ALA A 402 13.65 3.47 19.96
N GLY A 403 14.97 3.64 19.87
CA GLY A 403 15.95 2.76 20.49
C GLY A 403 16.12 3.00 22.00
N LEU A 404 15.61 4.11 22.54
CA LEU A 404 15.76 4.45 23.98
C LEU A 404 15.02 3.49 24.90
N HIS A 405 14.00 2.80 24.37
CA HIS A 405 13.15 1.86 25.11
C HIS A 405 13.83 0.52 25.37
N PHE A 406 14.92 0.20 24.68
CA PHE A 406 15.65 -1.05 24.87
C PHE A 406 16.57 -0.97 26.09
N THR A 407 16.61 -2.07 26.84
CA THR A 407 17.60 -2.32 27.89
C THR A 407 18.61 -3.36 27.43
N PRO A 408 19.84 -3.39 27.98
CA PRO A 408 20.81 -4.45 27.70
C PRO A 408 20.21 -5.84 27.93
N GLU A 409 19.44 -6.03 29.00
CA GLU A 409 18.80 -7.29 29.36
C GLU A 409 17.76 -7.72 28.32
N LEU A 410 16.96 -6.78 27.79
CA LEU A 410 15.98 -7.07 26.75
C LEU A 410 16.69 -7.47 25.43
N ILE A 411 17.76 -6.77 25.06
CA ILE A 411 18.54 -7.09 23.85
C ILE A 411 19.11 -8.50 23.93
N GLU A 412 19.71 -8.87 25.07
CA GLU A 412 20.28 -10.22 25.24
C GLU A 412 19.19 -11.30 25.25
N ARG A 413 18.01 -11.04 25.83
CA ARG A 413 16.85 -11.96 25.73
C ARG A 413 16.37 -12.14 24.29
N ILE A 414 16.36 -11.07 23.50
CA ILE A 414 15.97 -11.12 22.08
C ILE A 414 16.98 -11.96 21.29
N LYS A 415 18.28 -11.72 21.46
CA LYS A 415 19.33 -12.54 20.83
C LYS A 415 19.25 -14.01 21.23
N ALA A 416 19.03 -14.29 22.51
CA ALA A 416 18.88 -15.65 23.02
C ALA A 416 17.66 -16.40 22.46
N LYS A 417 16.64 -15.67 21.98
CA LYS A 417 15.48 -16.24 21.27
C LYS A 417 15.78 -16.59 19.79
N GLY A 418 16.99 -16.29 19.30
CA GLY A 418 17.41 -16.56 17.92
C GLY A 418 17.03 -15.45 16.94
N ILE A 419 16.97 -14.21 17.42
CA ILE A 419 16.81 -13.01 16.58
C ILE A 419 18.18 -12.37 16.40
N ASP A 420 18.56 -12.12 15.14
CA ASP A 420 19.81 -11.45 14.82
C ASP A 420 19.69 -9.94 15.11
N TRP A 421 20.82 -9.30 15.43
CA TRP A 421 20.89 -7.86 15.71
C TRP A 421 22.02 -7.22 14.93
N GLU A 422 21.68 -6.32 14.02
CA GLU A 422 22.65 -5.54 13.23
C GLU A 422 22.40 -4.04 13.35
N THR A 423 23.37 -3.27 12.86
CA THR A 423 23.38 -1.81 12.99
C THR A 423 23.53 -1.11 11.65
N VAL A 424 23.00 0.11 11.60
CA VAL A 424 23.21 1.10 10.54
C VAL A 424 23.59 2.42 11.20
N HIS A 425 24.11 3.37 10.41
CA HIS A 425 24.29 4.75 10.87
C HIS A 425 23.37 5.68 10.08
N LEU A 426 22.74 6.61 10.78
CA LEU A 426 22.15 7.81 10.21
C LEU A 426 22.54 9.00 11.09
N GLU A 427 23.33 9.91 10.53
CA GLU A 427 23.74 11.17 11.15
C GLU A 427 22.54 12.13 11.13
N VAL A 428 21.77 12.16 12.22
CA VAL A 428 20.54 12.95 12.30
C VAL A 428 20.86 14.40 12.66
N GLY A 429 20.41 15.35 11.84
CA GLY A 429 20.44 16.78 12.12
C GLY A 429 19.21 17.27 12.90
N LEU A 430 19.25 18.50 13.42
CA LEU A 430 18.09 19.09 14.13
C LEU A 430 16.88 19.35 13.22
N ASP A 431 17.09 19.38 11.89
CA ASP A 431 16.04 19.60 10.90
C ASP A 431 15.02 18.45 10.87
N THR A 432 15.38 17.28 11.42
CA THR A 432 14.47 16.14 11.62
C THR A 432 13.21 16.51 12.45
N PHE A 433 13.27 17.59 13.24
CA PHE A 433 12.14 18.06 14.05
C PHE A 433 11.30 19.16 13.38
N ARG A 434 11.64 19.59 12.16
CA ARG A 434 10.84 20.58 11.42
C ARG A 434 9.51 19.97 10.99
N ILE A 435 8.47 20.79 11.05
CA ILE A 435 7.15 20.46 10.49
C ILE A 435 7.17 20.75 8.98
N VAL A 436 6.27 20.10 8.26
CA VAL A 436 6.01 20.42 6.85
C VAL A 436 5.07 21.61 6.81
N ASP A 437 5.52 22.73 6.22
CA ASP A 437 4.75 23.97 6.12
C ASP A 437 4.00 24.08 4.77
N GLU A 438 4.43 23.32 3.77
CA GLU A 438 3.83 23.29 2.44
C GLU A 438 2.42 22.67 2.46
N GLU A 439 1.54 23.14 1.57
CA GLU A 439 0.17 22.61 1.44
C GLU A 439 0.14 21.13 1.05
N PHE A 440 1.04 20.74 0.13
CA PHE A 440 1.19 19.37 -0.34
C PHE A 440 2.53 18.80 0.14
N PRO A 441 2.55 17.63 0.79
CA PRO A 441 3.78 17.03 1.30
C PRO A 441 4.84 16.83 0.21
N LYS A 442 4.43 16.42 -0.99
CA LYS A 442 5.36 16.15 -2.11
C LYS A 442 6.22 17.35 -2.52
N ASP A 443 5.81 18.57 -2.16
CA ASP A 443 6.51 19.81 -2.50
C ASP A 443 7.59 20.16 -1.44
N HIS A 444 7.57 19.49 -0.28
CA HIS A 444 8.53 19.69 0.80
C HIS A 444 9.90 19.12 0.45
N GLN A 445 10.94 19.95 0.63
CA GLN A 445 12.33 19.52 0.50
C GLN A 445 12.85 19.02 1.83
N ILE A 446 12.89 17.70 2.01
CA ILE A 446 13.49 17.10 3.21
C ILE A 446 15.00 17.38 3.25
N HIS A 447 15.51 17.62 4.45
CA HIS A 447 16.94 17.80 4.68
C HIS A 447 17.74 16.54 4.32
N THR A 448 18.98 16.76 3.89
CA THR A 448 19.91 15.70 3.53
C THR A 448 20.67 15.22 4.76
N GLU A 449 20.62 13.91 5.01
CA GLU A 449 21.37 13.24 6.09
C GLU A 449 22.46 12.33 5.52
N ARG A 450 23.41 11.94 6.37
CA ARG A 450 24.48 11.00 6.00
C ARG A 450 24.23 9.63 6.61
N TYR A 451 24.36 8.58 5.83
CA TYR A 451 24.03 7.23 6.27
C TYR A 451 25.07 6.20 5.82
N THR A 452 25.20 5.15 6.64
CA THR A 452 26.08 4.00 6.38
C THR A 452 25.27 2.72 6.60
N VAL A 453 25.36 1.81 5.63
CA VAL A 453 24.83 0.45 5.74
C VAL A 453 26.02 -0.50 5.55
N PRO A 454 26.59 -1.04 6.64
CA PRO A 454 27.74 -1.92 6.57
C PRO A 454 27.46 -3.19 5.76
N GLU A 455 28.49 -3.76 5.15
CA GLU A 455 28.39 -5.01 4.39
C GLU A 455 27.82 -6.17 5.23
N LYS A 456 28.26 -6.31 6.48
CA LYS A 456 27.69 -7.30 7.43
C LYS A 456 26.17 -7.19 7.59
N THR A 457 25.63 -5.96 7.56
CA THR A 457 24.20 -5.69 7.72
C THR A 457 23.46 -6.09 6.45
N VAL A 458 24.04 -5.81 5.29
CA VAL A 458 23.52 -6.26 3.98
C VAL A 458 23.47 -7.79 3.91
N GLU A 459 24.55 -8.47 4.29
CA GLU A 459 24.61 -9.94 4.32
C GLU A 459 23.57 -10.54 5.26
N ALA A 460 23.37 -9.95 6.44
CA ALA A 460 22.34 -10.36 7.39
C ALA A 460 20.93 -10.18 6.82
N ILE A 461 20.66 -9.07 6.13
CA ILE A 461 19.37 -8.83 5.45
C ILE A 461 19.13 -9.89 4.38
N LYS A 462 20.11 -10.14 3.51
CA LYS A 462 20.02 -11.16 2.44
C LYS A 462 19.72 -12.53 3.01
N ARG A 463 20.46 -12.95 4.04
CA ARG A 463 20.24 -14.22 4.76
C ARG A 463 18.84 -14.30 5.36
N THR A 464 18.40 -13.24 6.03
CA THR A 464 17.09 -13.18 6.69
C THR A 464 15.96 -13.34 5.69
N LYS A 465 15.98 -12.56 4.60
CA LYS A 465 14.97 -12.63 3.53
C LYS A 465 14.97 -13.99 2.83
N ALA A 466 16.14 -14.56 2.56
CA ALA A 466 16.26 -15.90 1.95
C ALA A 466 15.63 -17.01 2.83
N ASN A 467 15.70 -16.85 4.16
CA ASN A 467 15.12 -17.78 5.12
C ASN A 467 13.64 -17.50 5.43
N GLY A 468 13.02 -16.47 4.80
CA GLY A 468 11.64 -16.06 5.07
C GLY A 468 11.44 -15.36 6.42
N GLY A 469 12.52 -14.89 7.05
CA GLY A 469 12.48 -14.06 8.26
C GLY A 469 12.13 -12.60 7.94
N ARG A 470 11.79 -11.83 8.97
CA ARG A 470 11.48 -10.40 8.83
C ARG A 470 12.66 -9.52 9.17
N VAL A 471 12.80 -8.40 8.47
CA VAL A 471 13.70 -7.30 8.83
C VAL A 471 12.90 -6.25 9.59
N ILE A 472 13.30 -5.99 10.83
CA ILE A 472 12.60 -5.14 11.80
C ILE A 472 13.46 -3.92 12.11
N ALA A 473 13.02 -2.75 11.68
CA ALA A 473 13.76 -1.51 11.87
C ALA A 473 13.42 -0.85 13.22
N ILE A 474 14.44 -0.41 13.97
CA ILE A 474 14.27 0.35 15.21
C ILE A 474 14.41 1.84 14.92
N GLY A 475 13.27 2.49 14.76
CA GLY A 475 13.16 3.91 14.46
C GLY A 475 13.10 4.21 12.97
N THR A 476 12.52 5.36 12.66
CA THR A 476 12.40 5.90 11.30
C THR A 476 13.75 6.15 10.63
N THR A 477 14.79 6.39 11.43
CA THR A 477 16.16 6.56 10.94
C THR A 477 16.69 5.26 10.32
N SER A 478 16.53 4.12 11.00
CA SER A 478 16.89 2.81 10.44
C SER A 478 16.07 2.48 9.19
N VAL A 479 14.78 2.82 9.17
CA VAL A 479 13.94 2.67 7.97
C VAL A 479 14.53 3.44 6.80
N ARG A 480 14.81 4.74 6.97
CA ARG A 480 15.36 5.58 5.90
C ARG A 480 16.72 5.08 5.41
N SER A 481 17.63 4.66 6.30
CA SER A 481 18.94 4.13 5.90
C SER A 481 18.80 2.87 5.05
N LEU A 482 17.93 1.93 5.46
CA LEU A 482 17.73 0.66 4.75
C LEU A 482 17.05 0.87 3.39
N GLU A 483 15.98 1.66 3.36
CA GLU A 483 15.23 1.93 2.14
C GLU A 483 16.02 2.84 1.17
N SER A 484 16.95 3.66 1.65
CA SER A 484 17.89 4.42 0.80
C SER A 484 18.99 3.53 0.20
N ALA A 485 19.36 2.45 0.89
CA ALA A 485 20.35 1.49 0.41
C ALA A 485 19.77 0.45 -0.56
N TRP A 486 18.46 0.43 -0.77
CA TRP A 486 17.82 -0.43 -1.77
C TRP A 486 18.18 0.03 -3.18
N ASP A 487 18.74 -0.89 -3.95
CA ASP A 487 19.06 -0.67 -5.36
C ASP A 487 18.02 -1.36 -6.24
N ALA A 488 17.27 -0.57 -7.00
CA ALA A 488 16.18 -1.07 -7.83
C ALA A 488 16.65 -1.86 -9.06
N GLU A 489 17.88 -1.60 -9.55
CA GLU A 489 18.45 -2.31 -10.71
C GLU A 489 18.97 -3.68 -10.29
N ALA A 490 19.67 -3.74 -9.14
CA ALA A 490 20.15 -4.98 -8.56
C ALA A 490 19.02 -5.79 -7.89
N GLY A 491 17.94 -5.14 -7.46
CA GLY A 491 16.85 -5.77 -6.71
C GLY A 491 17.29 -6.23 -5.32
N GLU A 492 18.26 -5.54 -4.72
CA GLU A 492 18.80 -5.87 -3.39
C GLU A 492 19.34 -4.63 -2.67
N VAL A 493 19.57 -4.76 -1.37
CA VAL A 493 20.27 -3.75 -0.57
C VAL A 493 21.77 -3.84 -0.86
N LEU A 494 22.41 -2.69 -1.05
CA LEU A 494 23.86 -2.60 -1.28
C LEU A 494 24.55 -1.90 -0.09
N PRO A 495 25.83 -2.21 0.19
CA PRO A 495 26.57 -1.52 1.23
C PRO A 495 26.75 -0.04 0.86
N ARG A 496 26.75 0.81 1.88
CA ARG A 496 26.84 2.27 1.75
C ARG A 496 27.79 2.78 2.82
N ASP A 497 28.69 3.69 2.44
CA ASP A 497 29.62 4.32 3.37
C ASP A 497 29.44 5.83 3.33
N ARG A 498 28.82 6.36 4.38
CA ARG A 498 28.59 7.78 4.63
C ARG A 498 28.01 8.55 3.42
N GLU A 499 27.11 7.90 2.70
CA GLU A 499 26.42 8.47 1.55
C GLU A 499 25.35 9.46 1.98
N ALA A 500 24.88 10.30 1.05
CA ALA A 500 23.82 11.26 1.30
C ALA A 500 22.45 10.63 1.03
N THR A 501 21.46 10.89 1.89
CA THR A 501 20.07 10.56 1.65
C THR A 501 19.16 11.76 1.91
N SER A 502 18.30 12.03 0.94
CA SER A 502 17.15 12.94 1.06
C SER A 502 15.86 12.15 0.77
N LEU A 503 15.85 10.84 1.05
CA LEU A 503 14.69 9.98 0.80
C LEU A 503 13.52 10.45 1.68
N PHE A 504 12.48 10.95 1.02
CA PHE A 504 11.23 11.34 1.65
C PHE A 504 10.15 10.28 1.42
N ILE A 505 9.86 9.53 2.49
CA ILE A 505 8.89 8.43 2.45
C ILE A 505 7.49 8.98 2.71
N LEU A 506 6.65 8.98 1.67
CA LEU A 506 5.25 9.41 1.69
C LEU A 506 4.30 8.23 1.42
N PRO A 507 3.02 8.30 1.81
CA PRO A 507 2.07 7.27 1.43
C PRO A 507 2.07 6.98 -0.07
N GLY A 508 2.08 5.68 -0.41
CA GLY A 508 2.31 5.23 -1.77
C GLY A 508 3.71 4.71 -2.03
N TYR A 509 4.67 4.97 -1.13
CA TYR A 509 5.98 4.33 -1.14
C TYR A 509 5.87 2.81 -0.97
N GLU A 510 6.69 2.07 -1.72
CA GLU A 510 6.83 0.62 -1.60
C GLU A 510 8.07 0.32 -0.77
N PHE A 511 7.88 -0.35 0.36
CA PHE A 511 8.98 -0.75 1.23
C PHE A 511 9.58 -2.04 0.70
N HIS A 512 10.87 -2.01 0.40
CA HIS A 512 11.57 -3.15 -0.20
C HIS A 512 12.33 -3.96 0.86
N VAL A 513 12.72 -3.33 1.96
CA VAL A 513 13.58 -3.94 2.97
C VAL A 513 12.81 -4.20 4.26
N VAL A 514 12.12 -3.19 4.79
CA VAL A 514 11.56 -3.23 6.15
C VAL A 514 10.18 -3.91 6.18
N ASP A 515 10.04 -4.93 7.03
CA ASP A 515 8.79 -5.69 7.19
C ASP A 515 7.97 -5.21 8.38
N ALA A 516 8.64 -4.87 9.48
CA ALA A 516 8.06 -4.28 10.69
C ALA A 516 8.94 -3.16 11.25
N MET A 517 8.39 -2.27 12.06
CA MET A 517 9.18 -1.23 12.71
C MET A 517 8.71 -0.90 14.12
N VAL A 518 9.68 -0.54 14.97
CA VAL A 518 9.46 0.12 16.25
C VAL A 518 9.65 1.61 16.04
N THR A 519 8.75 2.43 16.56
CA THR A 519 8.88 3.89 16.50
C THR A 519 8.22 4.56 17.70
N ASN A 520 8.44 5.86 17.89
CA ASN A 520 7.68 6.68 18.84
C ASN A 520 6.41 7.22 18.17
N PHE A 521 5.59 7.92 18.94
CA PHE A 521 4.57 8.81 18.39
C PHE A 521 5.19 10.14 17.94
N HIS A 522 4.79 10.65 16.77
CA HIS A 522 5.44 11.77 16.11
C HIS A 522 4.56 13.02 16.07
N VAL A 523 5.19 14.20 15.99
CA VAL A 523 4.53 15.50 15.87
C VAL A 523 3.55 15.52 14.67
N PRO A 524 2.36 16.13 14.79
CA PRO A 524 1.45 16.31 13.65
C PRO A 524 2.15 17.02 12.49
N ARG A 525 1.73 16.73 11.25
CA ARG A 525 2.28 17.37 10.03
C ARG A 525 3.81 17.21 9.85
N SER A 526 4.43 16.25 10.52
CA SER A 526 5.88 15.99 10.39
C SER A 526 6.19 14.97 9.30
N THR A 527 7.41 15.01 8.77
CA THR A 527 7.93 14.00 7.83
C THR A 527 7.88 12.59 8.43
N LEU A 528 8.12 12.46 9.74
CA LEU A 528 8.03 11.19 10.46
C LEU A 528 6.59 10.65 10.52
N MET A 529 5.59 11.50 10.74
CA MET A 529 4.17 11.12 10.69
C MET A 529 3.79 10.58 9.30
N MET A 530 4.32 11.19 8.24
CA MET A 530 4.07 10.76 6.87
C MET A 530 4.74 9.42 6.55
N LEU A 531 5.97 9.19 7.03
CA LEU A 531 6.67 7.92 6.90
C LEU A 531 5.90 6.78 7.57
N VAL A 532 5.45 6.95 8.81
CA VAL A 532 4.68 5.89 9.49
C VAL A 532 3.34 5.62 8.81
N SER A 533 2.73 6.66 8.24
CA SER A 533 1.52 6.56 7.41
C SER A 533 1.75 5.85 6.09
N ALA A 534 2.94 5.97 5.50
CA ALA A 534 3.33 5.23 4.32
C ALA A 534 3.52 3.74 4.62
N PHE A 535 4.09 3.43 5.79
CA PHE A 535 4.36 2.04 6.17
C PHE A 535 3.07 1.24 6.36
N SER A 536 2.02 1.80 6.96
CA SER A 536 0.70 1.17 7.00
C SER A 536 -0.24 1.78 5.97
N ASN A 537 -1.17 2.60 6.43
CA ASN A 537 -1.88 3.58 5.65
C ASN A 537 -2.28 4.72 6.60
N ARG A 538 -2.52 5.90 6.03
CA ARG A 538 -2.88 7.09 6.77
C ARG A 538 -4.06 6.86 7.73
N ASP A 539 -5.13 6.22 7.29
CA ASP A 539 -6.34 6.08 8.12
C ASP A 539 -6.11 5.19 9.35
N ASN A 540 -5.34 4.11 9.20
CA ASN A 540 -4.92 3.24 10.31
C ASN A 540 -4.02 3.99 11.30
N ILE A 541 -3.05 4.76 10.81
CA ILE A 541 -2.17 5.56 11.67
C ILE A 541 -2.98 6.64 12.41
N MET A 542 -3.83 7.40 11.73
CA MET A 542 -4.65 8.42 12.40
C MET A 542 -5.61 7.80 13.43
N LYS A 543 -6.09 6.57 13.21
CA LYS A 543 -6.86 5.81 14.20
C LYS A 543 -5.99 5.41 15.41
N ALA A 544 -4.76 4.95 15.18
CA ALA A 544 -3.82 4.59 16.23
C ALA A 544 -3.46 5.80 17.11
N TYR A 545 -3.20 6.96 16.51
CA TYR A 545 -2.91 8.19 17.26
C TYR A 545 -4.12 8.68 18.07
N ARG A 546 -5.34 8.62 17.50
CA ARG A 546 -6.58 8.90 18.26
C ARG A 546 -6.77 7.93 19.43
N HIS A 547 -6.46 6.65 19.25
CA HIS A 547 -6.48 5.66 20.33
C HIS A 547 -5.45 6.01 21.41
N ALA A 548 -4.23 6.35 21.00
CA ALA A 548 -3.13 6.68 21.90
C ALA A 548 -3.45 7.93 22.74
N ILE A 549 -4.00 8.98 22.14
CA ILE A 549 -4.45 10.19 22.84
C ILE A 549 -5.58 9.85 23.83
N LYS A 550 -6.60 9.12 23.38
CA LYS A 550 -7.73 8.71 24.24
C LYS A 550 -7.26 7.93 25.47
N HIS A 551 -6.26 7.08 25.32
CA HIS A 551 -5.71 6.27 26.39
C HIS A 551 -4.50 6.90 27.08
N LYS A 552 -4.22 8.19 26.83
CA LYS A 552 -3.15 8.98 27.48
C LYS A 552 -1.77 8.33 27.36
N TYR A 553 -1.43 7.86 26.16
CA TYR A 553 -0.05 7.52 25.84
C TYR A 553 0.81 8.79 25.93
N ARG A 554 2.03 8.61 26.43
CA ARG A 554 3.10 9.60 26.40
C ARG A 554 3.66 9.66 24.98
N MET A 555 3.94 10.84 24.45
CA MET A 555 4.27 11.05 23.04
C MET A 555 5.69 11.61 22.86
N LEU A 556 6.19 11.54 21.63
CA LEU A 556 7.51 12.04 21.19
C LEU A 556 8.70 11.29 21.81
N SER A 557 9.87 11.93 21.86
CA SER A 557 11.17 11.28 22.13
C SER A 557 11.24 10.43 23.39
N PHE A 558 10.76 10.96 24.53
CA PHE A 558 10.71 10.24 25.79
C PHE A 558 9.38 9.52 26.03
N GLY A 559 8.50 9.51 25.02
CA GLY A 559 7.17 8.94 25.11
C GLY A 559 7.15 7.42 25.14
N ASP A 560 5.96 6.89 24.93
CA ASP A 560 5.70 5.48 24.71
C ASP A 560 6.05 5.09 23.25
N ALA A 561 6.08 3.77 23.00
CA ALA A 561 6.42 3.20 21.71
C ALA A 561 5.19 2.77 20.90
N MET A 562 5.41 2.58 19.60
CA MET A 562 4.50 1.95 18.66
C MET A 562 5.25 0.87 17.89
N PHE A 563 4.69 -0.33 17.80
CA PHE A 563 5.21 -1.42 16.98
C PHE A 563 4.24 -1.71 15.83
N ILE A 564 4.74 -1.71 14.60
CA ILE A 564 3.92 -1.83 13.39
C ILE A 564 4.41 -3.04 12.59
N GLU A 565 3.53 -4.02 12.33
CA GLU A 565 3.86 -5.30 11.67
C GLU A 565 2.82 -5.82 10.67
#